data_AF-A0A6M1LZ58-F1
#
_entry.id   AF-A0A6M1LZ58-F1
#
_cell.length_a   1.000
_cell.length_b   1.000
_cell.length_c   1.000
_cell.angle_alpha   90.00
_cell.angle_beta   90.00
_cell.angle_gamma   90.00
#
_symmetry.space_group_name_H-M   'P 1'
#
loop_
_entity.id
_entity.type
_entity.pdbx_description
1 polymer ?
#
loop_
_entity_poly.entity_id
_entity_poly.type
_entity_poly.pdbx_seq_one_letter_code
_entity_poly.pdbx_strand_id
1 'polypeptide(L)'
;MTVDVYWNRRLRPRAWSVRDGGRVSRYVREITLMNVRFVVHPAAVARVQRLRQRAVCAYARGIPCEAPRYPSAIRVRFDPYDGPHFVTPDGFVVLKASLVHFLENGQCYAVL
;
A
#
# COMPACT_ATOMS: atom_id res chain seq x y z
N MET A 1 -10.14 -3.01 -14.37
CA MET A 1 -9.37 -4.14 -13.82
C MET A 1 -8.70 -3.71 -12.51
N THR A 2 -8.56 -4.60 -11.53
CA THR A 2 -7.92 -4.28 -10.24
C THR A 2 -6.42 -4.58 -10.27
N VAL A 3 -5.62 -3.77 -9.58
CA VAL A 3 -4.17 -3.96 -9.42
C VAL A 3 -3.78 -4.03 -7.95
N ASP A 4 -2.63 -4.64 -7.66
CA ASP A 4 -1.98 -4.56 -6.35
C ASP A 4 -0.84 -3.55 -6.38
N VAL A 5 -0.76 -2.68 -5.37
CA VAL A 5 0.26 -1.63 -5.25
C VAL A 5 0.99 -1.77 -3.92
N TYR A 6 2.33 -1.75 -3.96
CA TYR A 6 3.17 -1.70 -2.77
C TYR A 6 4.45 -0.89 -3.00
N TRP A 7 4.98 -0.32 -1.92
CA TRP A 7 6.20 0.48 -1.98
C TRP A 7 7.43 -0.41 -2.11
N ASN A 8 8.17 -0.28 -3.20
CA ASN A 8 9.36 -1.09 -3.44
C ASN A 8 10.63 -0.38 -3.00
N ARG A 9 11.07 -0.67 -1.77
CA ARG A 9 12.27 -0.08 -1.16
C ARG A 9 13.60 -0.52 -1.80
N ARG A 10 13.59 -1.51 -2.72
CA ARG A 10 14.80 -2.02 -3.38
C ARG A 10 15.18 -1.24 -4.64
N LEU A 11 14.22 -0.57 -5.30
CA LEU A 11 14.48 0.19 -6.52
C LEU A 11 15.31 1.46 -6.27
N ARG A 12 16.04 1.90 -7.30
CA ARG A 12 16.79 3.16 -7.34
C ARG A 12 16.54 3.84 -8.71
N PRO A 13 15.77 4.93 -8.78
CA PRO A 13 15.02 5.57 -7.68
C PRO A 13 13.92 4.66 -7.11
N ARG A 14 13.46 4.94 -5.89
CA ARG A 14 12.36 4.18 -5.28
C ARG A 14 11.05 4.48 -6.02
N ALA A 15 10.18 3.48 -6.09
CA ALA A 15 8.90 3.58 -6.79
C ALA A 15 7.88 2.60 -6.20
N TRP A 16 6.61 2.81 -6.54
CA TRP A 16 5.55 1.85 -6.31
C TRP A 16 5.63 0.75 -7.37
N SER A 17 5.60 -0.50 -6.93
CA SER A 17 5.39 -1.64 -7.82
C SER A 17 3.89 -1.85 -8.02
N VAL A 18 3.45 -1.88 -9.27
CA VAL A 18 2.07 -2.21 -9.64
C VAL A 18 2.05 -3.65 -10.16
N ARG A 19 1.19 -4.49 -9.61
CA ARG A 19 0.97 -5.85 -10.09
C ARG A 19 -0.41 -6.02 -10.71
N ASP A 20 -0.43 -6.68 -11.84
CA ASP A 20 -1.63 -7.16 -12.51
C ASP A 20 -1.55 -8.69 -12.62
N GLY A 21 -2.63 -9.39 -12.29
CA GLY A 21 -2.65 -10.86 -12.25
C GLY A 21 -1.54 -11.48 -11.37
N GLY A 22 -1.10 -10.79 -10.32
CA GLY A 22 -0.03 -11.24 -9.43
C GLY A 22 1.40 -11.02 -9.93
N ARG A 23 1.59 -10.49 -11.14
CA ARG A 23 2.90 -10.16 -11.72
C ARG A 23 3.13 -8.66 -11.73
N VAL A 24 4.36 -8.22 -11.45
CA VAL A 24 4.71 -6.79 -11.56
C VAL A 24 4.64 -6.37 -13.03
N SER A 25 3.76 -5.43 -13.35
CA SER A 25 3.53 -4.95 -14.71
C SER A 25 4.29 -3.65 -14.99
N ARG A 26 4.47 -2.79 -13.97
CA ARG A 26 5.18 -1.50 -14.08
C ARG A 26 5.63 -0.96 -12.73
N TYR A 27 6.49 0.05 -12.79
CA TYR A 27 6.89 0.87 -11.65
C TYR A 27 6.43 2.32 -11.88
N VAL A 28 5.85 2.94 -10.86
CA VAL A 28 5.32 4.31 -10.95
C VAL A 28 5.78 5.13 -9.74
N ARG A 29 6.00 6.43 -9.95
CA ARG A 29 6.31 7.37 -8.85
C ARG A 29 5.07 7.62 -8.01
N GLU A 30 3.92 7.79 -8.66
CA GLU A 30 2.63 8.04 -8.01
C GLU A 30 1.52 7.25 -8.70
N ILE A 31 0.46 6.94 -7.95
CA ILE A 31 -0.76 6.33 -8.47
C ILE A 31 -1.93 6.61 -7.52
N THR A 32 -3.13 6.74 -8.07
CA THR A 32 -4.37 6.78 -7.26
C THR A 32 -5.19 5.53 -7.55
N LEU A 33 -5.75 4.93 -6.50
CA LEU A 33 -6.65 3.80 -6.61
C LEU A 33 -8.01 4.14 -5.98
N MET A 34 -9.10 3.66 -6.59
CA MET A 34 -10.44 3.64 -6.01
C MET A 34 -10.86 2.22 -5.58
N ASN A 35 -11.86 2.12 -4.72
CA ASN A 35 -12.41 0.86 -4.20
C ASN A 35 -11.31 -0.03 -3.59
N VAL A 36 -10.53 0.54 -2.67
CA VAL A 36 -9.29 -0.04 -2.18
C VAL A 36 -9.54 -1.00 -1.02
N ARG A 37 -8.84 -2.13 -1.04
CA ARG A 37 -8.68 -3.05 0.09
C ARG A 37 -7.22 -3.12 0.48
N PHE A 38 -6.95 -3.01 1.77
CA PHE A 38 -5.62 -3.21 2.31
C PHE A 38 -5.42 -4.69 2.66
N VAL A 39 -4.40 -5.30 2.08
CA VAL A 39 -4.13 -6.74 2.22
C VAL A 39 -2.80 -6.95 2.92
N VAL A 40 -2.82 -7.76 3.97
CA VAL A 40 -1.64 -8.21 4.71
C VAL A 40 -1.59 -9.73 4.64
N HIS A 41 -0.40 -10.28 4.44
CA HIS A 41 -0.14 -11.72 4.43
C HIS A 41 0.52 -12.12 5.76
N PRO A 42 -0.23 -12.69 6.73
CA PRO A 42 0.30 -12.97 8.07
C PRO A 42 1.54 -13.87 8.05
N ALA A 43 1.55 -14.90 7.20
CA ALA A 43 2.71 -15.78 7.03
C ALA A 43 3.95 -15.03 6.50
N ALA A 44 3.76 -14.06 5.60
CA ALA A 44 4.84 -13.23 5.10
C ALA A 44 5.34 -12.25 6.17
N VAL A 45 4.44 -11.68 6.99
CA VAL A 45 4.80 -10.85 8.14
C VAL A 45 5.64 -11.65 9.14
N ALA A 46 5.15 -12.83 9.56
CA ALA A 46 5.88 -13.71 10.48
C ALA A 46 7.28 -14.08 9.93
N ARG A 47 7.40 -14.33 8.62
CA ARG A 47 8.69 -14.57 7.98
C ARG A 47 9.62 -13.35 8.01
N VAL A 48 9.09 -12.15 7.71
CA VAL A 48 9.85 -10.88 7.78
C VAL A 48 10.33 -10.61 9.21
N GLN A 49 9.48 -10.87 10.20
CA GLN A 49 9.81 -10.71 11.61
C GLN A 49 10.89 -11.69 12.04
N ARG A 50 10.71 -12.98 11.75
CA ARG A 50 11.63 -14.05 12.13
C ARG A 50 13.00 -13.94 11.48
N LEU A 51 13.03 -13.72 10.16
CA LEU A 51 14.29 -13.71 9.40
C LEU A 51 14.95 -12.32 9.33
N ARG A 52 14.26 -11.26 9.77
CA ARG A 52 14.68 -9.85 9.59
C ARG A 52 15.02 -9.50 8.14
N GLN A 53 14.37 -10.20 7.20
CA GLN A 53 14.58 -10.02 5.76
C GLN A 53 13.40 -9.30 5.12
N ARG A 54 13.70 -8.36 4.22
CA ARG A 54 12.68 -7.61 3.48
C ARG A 54 11.95 -8.51 2.49
N ALA A 55 10.65 -8.66 2.66
CA ALA A 55 9.75 -9.28 1.70
C ALA A 55 8.45 -8.48 1.58
N VAL A 56 7.76 -8.64 0.44
CA VAL A 56 6.41 -8.08 0.29
C VAL A 56 5.47 -8.88 1.19
N CYS A 57 4.95 -8.22 2.22
CA CYS A 57 4.02 -8.80 3.18
C CYS A 57 2.68 -8.04 3.24
N ALA A 58 2.59 -6.90 2.56
CA ALA A 58 1.38 -6.09 2.50
C ALA A 58 1.32 -5.30 1.17
N TYR A 59 0.10 -5.01 0.72
CA TYR A 59 -0.19 -4.21 -0.48
C TYR A 59 -1.61 -3.67 -0.44
N ALA A 60 -1.89 -2.65 -1.24
CA ALA A 60 -3.23 -2.16 -1.49
C ALA A 60 -3.76 -2.72 -2.81
N ARG A 61 -5.00 -3.20 -2.83
CA ARG A 61 -5.68 -3.70 -4.03
C ARG A 61 -6.81 -2.76 -4.40
N GLY A 62 -6.86 -2.26 -5.63
CA GLY A 62 -7.91 -1.35 -6.08
C GLY A 62 -7.90 -1.15 -7.58
N ILE A 63 -8.70 -0.20 -8.07
CA ILE A 63 -8.80 0.14 -9.49
C ILE A 63 -8.04 1.45 -9.72
N PRO A 64 -7.06 1.52 -10.64
CA PRO A 64 -6.40 2.77 -10.98
C PRO A 64 -7.42 3.81 -11.48
N CYS A 65 -7.30 5.03 -10.99
CA CYS A 65 -8.16 6.14 -11.41
C CYS A 65 -7.41 7.46 -11.36
N GLU A 66 -7.96 8.48 -12.01
CA GLU A 66 -7.55 9.87 -11.86
C GLU A 66 -8.53 10.57 -10.92
N ALA A 67 -8.02 11.10 -9.82
CA ALA A 67 -8.82 11.86 -8.86
C ALA A 67 -7.91 12.86 -8.12
N PRO A 68 -8.42 14.05 -7.78
CA PRO A 68 -7.65 15.01 -6.99
C PRO A 68 -7.46 14.49 -5.56
N ARG A 69 -6.46 15.04 -4.86
CA ARG A 69 -6.28 14.77 -3.43
C ARG A 69 -7.33 15.56 -2.63
N TYR A 70 -8.13 14.83 -1.86
CA TYR A 70 -9.14 15.43 -1.00
C TYR A 70 -8.55 15.86 0.35
N PRO A 71 -8.97 17.00 0.92
CA PRO A 71 -8.57 17.42 2.27
C PRO A 71 -8.94 16.42 3.38
N SER A 72 -10.00 15.62 3.16
CA SER A 72 -10.43 14.56 4.07
C SER A 72 -9.53 13.32 4.04
N ALA A 73 -8.52 13.26 3.16
CA ALA A 73 -7.67 12.09 3.04
C ALA A 73 -6.70 11.96 4.24
N ILE A 74 -6.82 10.85 4.96
CA ILE A 74 -6.05 10.55 6.17
C ILE A 74 -4.83 9.71 5.79
N ARG A 75 -3.67 9.98 6.39
CA ARG A 75 -2.48 9.16 6.16
C ARG A 75 -2.74 7.72 6.62
N VAL A 76 -2.35 6.74 5.81
CA VAL A 76 -2.38 5.33 6.20
C VAL A 76 -0.96 4.78 6.14
N ARG A 77 -0.59 3.97 7.13
CA ARG A 77 0.73 3.32 7.20
C ARG A 77 0.62 1.84 7.54
N PHE A 78 1.65 1.10 7.16
CA PHE A 78 1.83 -0.28 7.58
C PHE A 78 3.30 -0.48 7.97
N ASP A 79 3.53 -1.09 9.13
CA ASP A 79 4.83 -1.57 9.57
C ASP A 79 4.68 -3.03 10.02
N PRO A 80 5.41 -3.98 9.42
CA PRO A 80 5.32 -5.39 9.82
C PRO A 80 5.80 -5.67 11.25
N TYR A 81 6.43 -4.71 11.94
CA TYR A 81 6.84 -4.85 13.34
C TYR A 81 5.84 -4.25 14.34
N ASP A 82 4.92 -3.38 13.89
CA ASP A 82 3.91 -2.75 14.76
C ASP A 82 2.63 -3.58 14.88
N GLY A 83 2.29 -4.37 13.84
CA GLY A 83 1.09 -5.20 13.86
C GLY A 83 0.68 -5.72 12.49
N PRO A 84 -0.39 -6.54 12.40
CA PRO A 84 -0.82 -7.17 11.16
C PRO A 84 -1.77 -6.31 10.31
N HIS A 85 -1.84 -5.00 10.56
CA HIS A 85 -2.83 -4.12 9.95
C HIS A 85 -2.24 -2.81 9.43
N PHE A 86 -2.90 -2.26 8.41
CA PHE A 86 -2.73 -0.86 8.05
C PHE A 86 -3.48 -0.01 9.07
N VAL A 87 -2.88 1.10 9.48
CA VAL A 87 -3.42 1.97 10.52
C VAL A 87 -3.32 3.44 10.15
N THR A 88 -4.25 4.24 10.68
CA THR A 88 -4.15 5.71 10.71
C THR A 88 -3.12 6.15 11.77
N PRO A 89 -2.74 7.45 11.83
CA PRO A 89 -1.84 7.95 12.87
C PRO A 89 -2.36 7.70 14.29
N ASP A 90 -3.68 7.75 14.47
CA ASP A 90 -4.35 7.54 15.76
C ASP A 90 -4.55 6.05 16.10
N GLY A 91 -4.02 5.14 15.27
CA GLY A 91 -4.03 3.70 15.53
C GLY A 91 -5.27 2.94 15.03
N PHE A 92 -6.22 3.62 14.37
CA PHE A 92 -7.39 2.94 13.82
C PHE A 92 -7.01 2.03 12.67
N VAL A 93 -7.49 0.78 12.72
CA VAL A 93 -7.30 -0.21 11.67
C VAL A 93 -8.06 0.18 10.41
N VAL A 94 -7.37 0.18 9.27
CA VAL A 94 -7.95 0.47 7.95
C VAL A 94 -7.92 -0.78 7.08
N LEU A 95 -9.10 -1.33 6.80
CA LEU A 95 -9.25 -2.51 5.92
C LEU A 95 -9.61 -2.13 4.49
N LYS A 96 -10.34 -1.03 4.31
CA LYS A 96 -10.84 -0.54 3.03
C LYS A 96 -10.80 0.98 3.00
N ALA A 97 -10.82 1.54 1.80
CA ALA A 97 -10.95 2.96 1.54
C ALA A 97 -11.63 3.19 0.19
N SER A 98 -12.42 4.27 0.10
CA SER A 98 -13.06 4.68 -1.15
C SER A 98 -12.01 5.10 -2.19
N LEU A 99 -10.97 5.80 -1.74
CA LEU A 99 -9.87 6.30 -2.57
C LEU A 99 -8.55 6.27 -1.80
N VAL A 100 -7.43 5.96 -2.47
CA VAL A 100 -6.09 6.04 -1.89
C VAL A 100 -5.11 6.66 -2.89
N HIS A 101 -4.44 7.72 -2.48
CA HIS A 101 -3.34 8.35 -3.20
C HIS A 101 -2.01 7.80 -2.70
N PHE A 102 -1.19 7.30 -3.62
CA PHE A 102 0.17 6.82 -3.37
C PHE A 102 1.15 7.82 -3.94
N LEU A 103 1.94 8.46 -3.07
CA LEU A 103 2.81 9.58 -3.42
C LEU A 103 4.26 9.13 -3.66
N GLU A 104 5.05 9.96 -4.33
CA GLU A 104 6.42 9.63 -4.68
C GLU A 104 7.32 9.34 -3.48
N ASN A 105 7.05 9.97 -2.35
CA ASN A 105 7.80 9.77 -1.12
C ASN A 105 7.51 8.42 -0.41
N GLY A 106 6.65 7.57 -0.98
CA GLY A 106 6.26 6.28 -0.42
C GLY A 106 5.16 6.36 0.65
N GLN A 107 4.55 7.52 0.85
CA GLN A 107 3.38 7.69 1.72
C GLN A 107 2.09 7.42 0.94
N CYS A 108 1.04 7.01 1.67
CA CYS A 108 -0.31 6.94 1.11
C CYS A 108 -1.34 7.64 2.01
N TYR A 109 -2.34 8.24 1.37
CA TYR A 109 -3.44 8.94 2.01
C TYR A 109 -4.77 8.40 1.49
N ALA A 110 -5.67 8.05 2.40
CA ALA A 110 -6.92 7.37 2.12
C ALA A 110 -8.14 8.23 2.48
N VAL A 111 -9.13 8.23 1.59
CA VAL A 111 -10.51 8.65 1.91
C VAL A 111 -11.23 7.39 2.37
N LEU A 112 -11.56 7.32 3.66
CA LEU A 112 -12.16 6.14 4.30
C LEU A 112 -13.66 6.04 3.99
#